data_AF-A0A3A9ASZ6-F1
#
_entry.id   AF-A0A3A9ASZ6-F1
#
_cell.length_a   1.000
_cell.length_b   1.000
_cell.length_c   1.000
_cell.angle_alpha   90.00
_cell.angle_beta   90.00
_cell.angle_gamma   90.00
#
_symmetry.space_group_name_H-M   'P 1'
#
loop_
_entity.id
_entity.type
_entity.pdbx_description
1 polymer ?
#
loop_
_entity_poly.entity_id
_entity_poly.type
_entity_poly.pdbx_seq_one_letter_code
_entity_poly.pdbx_strand_id
1 'polypeptide(L)'
;MGRGLKRGVKAAIFIIMLLAVSMDSRAYLGQDEDYILTDVKPENRGREHYLEFVSKETYTVKTGDTLWDIAKDYWGNGIYYRKILSDNEDVISAPEYLMPGTELKLEKTLYTKAGIGDHISTNQFGYDLIVNGEAFEPESFEDSIFNPSYCIYASVPYENDLKEVDPYVHWEEFRDEVGRCSREICGDLVSDLAFERYQVTGIGNLCGYHFTFDAGDKEYIIMAYFCYNSTTKSEAFALCEKERCTQQVLELVRGKTFYAAVRFLDPGTYYVKAQDYIGAEEWDYPQLRNPFENAMQRLWSGPLEQAADYPDDYVIEWKEAELEKLVREELAGLWQLTEEEKQEFMERDMTTCDLAGIEEMELSYYSVDNGSEEEYLRVQLNKSADKGSDTTLYQPERARLLGTLEDLRHFRELKSLHITLRTPCITDLSCIENLTDLRILDLDIHSADTRVENVDFLGKLTKLRTLRMGGWYWKKQYNEYFEGITDLSILRSCPHLAYLTLKAGNVENYDFLADLPEIYYLYLSRIWGEKNIVPDESLVPNARFIEIYGVQVRFENGEGYGRP
;
A
#
# COMPACT_ATOMS: atom_id res chain seq x y z
N MET A 1 45.23 -48.58 -29.82
CA MET A 1 45.71 -47.22 -29.52
C MET A 1 44.65 -46.15 -29.83
N GLY A 2 43.40 -46.30 -29.34
CA GLY A 2 42.28 -45.45 -29.81
C GLY A 2 41.19 -45.12 -28.78
N ARG A 3 41.36 -45.50 -27.50
CA ARG A 3 40.41 -45.18 -26.42
C ARG A 3 40.93 -44.13 -25.42
N GLY A 4 42.26 -44.01 -25.25
CA GLY A 4 42.87 -42.99 -24.38
C GLY A 4 42.79 -41.56 -24.96
N LEU A 5 43.01 -41.42 -26.27
CA LEU A 5 43.00 -40.11 -26.95
C LEU A 5 41.60 -39.47 -26.96
N LYS A 6 40.54 -40.28 -27.05
CA LYS A 6 39.14 -39.79 -27.02
C LYS A 6 38.68 -39.31 -25.64
N ARG A 7 39.28 -39.80 -24.55
CA ARG A 7 38.98 -39.30 -23.18
C ARG A 7 39.70 -37.98 -22.89
N GLY A 8 40.95 -37.83 -23.35
CA GLY A 8 41.69 -36.56 -23.25
C GLY A 8 41.05 -35.43 -24.03
N VAL A 9 40.55 -35.71 -25.24
CA VAL A 9 39.85 -34.70 -26.07
C VAL A 9 38.49 -34.32 -25.48
N LYS A 10 37.72 -35.25 -24.90
CA LYS A 10 36.45 -34.93 -24.23
C LYS A 10 36.65 -34.13 -22.94
N ALA A 11 37.68 -34.44 -22.14
CA ALA A 11 38.02 -33.67 -20.95
C ALA A 11 38.51 -32.26 -21.30
N ALA A 12 39.32 -32.12 -22.36
CA ALA A 12 39.78 -30.83 -22.86
C ALA A 12 38.62 -29.98 -23.41
N ILE A 13 37.68 -30.57 -24.16
CA ILE A 13 36.47 -29.87 -24.65
C ILE A 13 35.56 -29.46 -23.49
N PHE A 14 35.45 -30.26 -22.42
CA PHE A 14 34.66 -29.91 -21.24
C PHE A 14 35.30 -28.77 -20.42
N ILE A 15 36.63 -28.77 -20.29
CA ILE A 15 37.38 -27.67 -19.66
C ILE A 15 37.35 -26.40 -20.53
N ILE A 16 37.46 -26.53 -21.85
CA ILE A 16 37.31 -25.39 -22.78
C ILE A 16 35.87 -24.88 -22.76
N MET A 17 34.84 -25.74 -22.65
CA MET A 17 33.46 -25.30 -22.43
C MET A 17 33.27 -24.60 -21.09
N LEU A 18 33.88 -25.09 -19.99
CA LEU A 18 33.86 -24.39 -18.69
C LEU A 18 34.64 -23.07 -18.68
N LEU A 19 35.65 -22.92 -19.55
CA LEU A 19 36.40 -21.67 -19.76
C LEU A 19 35.79 -20.77 -20.85
N ALA A 20 34.87 -21.29 -21.66
CA ALA A 20 34.13 -20.58 -22.71
C ALA A 20 32.68 -20.26 -22.32
N VAL A 21 32.22 -20.73 -21.16
CA VAL A 21 31.19 -20.01 -20.39
C VAL A 21 31.80 -18.65 -20.12
N SER A 22 31.28 -17.60 -20.76
CA SER A 22 31.72 -16.25 -20.48
C SER A 22 31.61 -16.02 -18.97
N MET A 23 32.50 -15.21 -18.42
CA MET A 23 32.42 -14.81 -17.02
C MET A 23 31.07 -14.13 -16.67
N ASP A 24 30.21 -13.88 -17.65
CA ASP A 24 28.86 -13.30 -17.52
C ASP A 24 27.80 -14.26 -16.94
N SER A 25 28.08 -15.55 -16.73
CA SER A 25 27.05 -16.51 -16.26
C SER A 25 27.20 -16.96 -14.80
N ARG A 26 28.06 -16.33 -14.00
CA ARG A 26 28.04 -16.54 -12.54
C ARG A 26 26.94 -15.65 -11.97
N ALA A 27 25.96 -16.25 -11.30
CA ALA A 27 24.97 -15.51 -10.52
C ALA A 27 25.69 -14.48 -9.64
N TYR A 28 25.66 -13.21 -10.06
CA TYR A 28 26.26 -12.13 -9.30
C TYR A 28 25.32 -11.81 -8.14
N LEU A 29 25.84 -11.99 -6.92
CA LEU A 29 25.14 -11.69 -5.68
C LEU A 29 25.57 -10.29 -5.22
N GLY A 30 24.76 -9.27 -5.52
CA GLY A 30 25.06 -7.88 -5.19
C GLY A 30 25.26 -7.67 -3.69
N GLN A 31 26.34 -7.00 -3.31
CA GLN A 31 26.56 -6.52 -1.94
C GLN A 31 25.87 -5.16 -1.76
N ASP A 32 25.70 -4.71 -0.51
CA ASP A 32 25.09 -3.39 -0.23
C ASP A 32 25.78 -2.26 -1.04
N GLU A 33 27.10 -2.28 -1.13
CA GLU A 33 27.88 -1.29 -1.90
C GLU A 33 27.55 -1.25 -3.39
N ASP A 34 26.92 -2.29 -3.95
CA ASP A 34 26.55 -2.34 -5.36
C ASP A 34 25.27 -1.55 -5.67
N TYR A 35 24.46 -1.27 -4.65
CA TYR A 35 23.24 -0.49 -4.80
C TYR A 35 23.49 1.01 -4.61
N ILE A 36 24.62 1.41 -4.02
CA ILE A 36 24.99 2.83 -3.88
C ILE A 36 25.18 3.44 -5.27
N LEU A 37 24.45 4.52 -5.52
CA LEU A 37 24.47 5.24 -6.79
C LEU A 37 25.79 5.98 -6.98
N THR A 38 26.46 5.73 -8.10
CA THR A 38 27.75 6.34 -8.45
C THR A 38 27.73 6.98 -9.83
N ASP A 39 28.52 8.02 -10.06
CA ASP A 39 28.77 8.62 -11.37
C ASP A 39 29.81 7.85 -12.20
N VAL A 40 30.39 6.79 -11.65
CA VAL A 40 31.38 5.94 -12.33
C VAL A 40 30.70 4.72 -12.93
N LYS A 41 30.74 4.62 -14.26
CA LYS A 41 30.23 3.45 -14.98
C LYS A 41 30.96 2.17 -14.56
N PRO A 42 30.25 1.10 -14.18
CA PRO A 42 30.87 -0.19 -13.85
C PRO A 42 31.64 -0.77 -15.05
N GLU A 43 32.95 -0.98 -14.89
CA GLU A 43 33.80 -1.57 -15.92
C GLU A 43 33.60 -3.09 -16.01
N ASN A 44 33.81 -3.67 -17.20
CA ASN A 44 33.80 -5.12 -17.45
C ASN A 44 32.49 -5.83 -17.07
N ARG A 45 31.35 -5.13 -17.12
CA ARG A 45 30.01 -5.70 -16.94
C ARG A 45 29.15 -5.57 -18.20
N GLY A 46 28.37 -6.62 -18.48
CA GLY A 46 27.32 -6.57 -19.50
C GLY A 46 26.22 -5.57 -19.14
N ARG A 47 25.46 -5.10 -20.14
CA ARG A 47 24.41 -4.07 -19.96
C ARG A 47 23.30 -4.48 -18.99
N GLU A 48 23.10 -5.77 -18.77
CA GLU A 48 22.07 -6.28 -17.84
C GLU A 48 22.57 -6.35 -16.37
N HIS A 49 23.86 -6.13 -16.12
CA HIS A 49 24.51 -6.29 -14.81
C HIS A 49 24.85 -4.95 -14.13
N TYR A 50 24.22 -3.87 -14.59
CA TYR A 50 24.16 -2.56 -13.95
C TYR A 50 22.90 -1.85 -14.42
N LEU A 51 22.44 -0.84 -13.68
CA LEU A 51 21.44 0.10 -14.16
C LEU A 51 22.10 1.44 -14.45
N GLU A 52 21.66 2.11 -15.52
CA GLU A 52 22.12 3.45 -15.90
C GLU A 52 20.92 4.40 -15.81
N PHE A 53 21.03 5.39 -14.94
CA PHE A 53 20.01 6.39 -14.64
C PHE A 53 20.46 7.73 -15.20
N VAL A 54 19.80 8.22 -16.24
CA VAL A 54 20.14 9.45 -16.95
C VAL A 54 19.13 10.53 -16.62
N SER A 55 19.56 11.60 -15.97
CA SER A 55 18.78 12.82 -15.75
C SER A 55 19.22 13.88 -16.76
N LYS A 56 18.27 14.48 -17.48
CA LYS A 56 18.51 15.51 -18.50
C LYS A 56 17.46 16.60 -18.38
N GLU A 57 17.89 17.78 -17.93
CA GLU A 57 17.02 18.94 -17.74
C GLU A 57 17.60 20.19 -18.40
N THR A 58 16.73 21.17 -18.64
CA THR A 58 17.15 22.54 -18.94
C THR A 58 16.64 23.46 -17.84
N TYR A 59 17.53 24.25 -17.26
CA TYR A 59 17.20 25.18 -16.20
C TYR A 59 17.44 26.62 -16.64
N THR A 60 16.44 27.48 -16.46
CA THR A 60 16.61 28.93 -16.67
C THR A 60 16.99 29.57 -15.34
N VAL A 61 18.18 30.16 -15.29
CA VAL A 61 18.72 30.81 -14.09
C VAL A 61 17.79 31.92 -13.62
N LYS A 62 17.47 31.91 -12.33
CA LYS A 62 16.69 32.94 -11.63
C LYS A 62 17.62 33.85 -10.83
N THR A 63 17.10 35.01 -10.44
CA THR A 63 17.84 35.98 -9.62
C THR A 63 18.14 35.39 -8.25
N GLY A 64 19.43 35.32 -7.89
CA GLY A 64 19.89 34.83 -6.60
C GLY A 64 20.38 33.38 -6.60
N ASP A 65 20.23 32.67 -7.73
CA ASP A 65 20.68 31.29 -7.84
C ASP A 65 22.20 31.16 -7.74
N THR A 66 22.63 30.05 -7.17
CA THR A 66 24.01 29.57 -7.26
C THR A 66 24.04 28.21 -7.95
N LEU A 67 25.16 27.88 -8.63
CA LEU A 67 25.33 26.53 -9.20
C LEU A 67 25.26 25.43 -8.14
N TRP A 68 25.60 25.75 -6.90
CA TRP A 68 25.50 24.82 -5.76
C TRP A 68 24.05 24.51 -5.43
N ASP A 69 23.21 25.54 -5.32
CA ASP A 69 21.79 25.39 -5.00
C ASP A 69 21.06 24.69 -6.16
N ILE A 70 21.34 25.08 -7.41
CA ILE A 70 20.78 24.39 -8.59
C ILE A 70 21.17 22.90 -8.59
N ALA A 71 22.43 22.56 -8.31
CA ALA A 71 22.87 21.17 -8.21
C ALA A 71 22.21 20.42 -7.05
N LYS A 72 21.97 21.10 -5.92
CA LYS A 72 21.27 20.52 -4.77
C LYS A 72 19.80 20.26 -5.10
N ASP A 73 19.13 21.22 -5.72
CA ASP A 73 17.70 21.15 -6.04
C ASP A 73 17.40 20.11 -7.11
N TYR A 74 18.24 20.03 -8.15
CA TYR A 74 18.01 19.09 -9.25
C TYR A 74 18.59 17.70 -9.00
N TRP A 75 19.67 17.59 -8.23
CA TRP A 75 20.44 16.34 -8.12
C TRP A 75 20.73 15.91 -6.68
N GLY A 76 20.09 16.54 -5.70
CA GLY A 76 20.18 16.23 -4.26
C GLY A 76 21.50 16.59 -3.60
N ASN A 77 22.50 17.07 -4.34
CA ASN A 77 23.83 17.34 -3.79
C ASN A 77 24.55 18.48 -4.53
N GLY A 78 24.88 19.54 -3.79
CA GLY A 78 25.54 20.71 -4.35
C GLY A 78 26.94 20.45 -4.92
N ILE A 79 27.62 19.35 -4.55
CA ILE A 79 28.97 19.01 -5.05
C ILE A 79 29.03 18.90 -6.59
N TYR A 80 27.89 18.60 -7.22
CA TYR A 80 27.77 18.49 -8.66
C TYR A 80 27.80 19.84 -9.40
N TYR A 81 27.90 20.97 -8.70
CA TYR A 81 28.05 22.29 -9.33
C TYR A 81 29.21 22.34 -10.34
N ARG A 82 30.31 21.62 -10.09
CA ARG A 82 31.47 21.56 -11.00
C ARG A 82 31.12 20.91 -12.33
N LYS A 83 30.22 19.93 -12.30
CA LYS A 83 29.72 19.27 -13.50
C LYS A 83 28.81 20.21 -14.27
N ILE A 84 27.88 20.92 -13.60
CA ILE A 84 27.07 21.96 -14.25
C ILE A 84 27.98 23.00 -14.92
N LEU A 85 29.01 23.46 -14.21
CA LEU A 85 29.96 24.41 -14.76
C LEU A 85 30.64 23.87 -16.03
N SER A 86 31.16 22.63 -15.97
CA SER A 86 31.87 22.02 -17.09
C SER A 86 30.98 21.75 -18.31
N ASP A 87 29.74 21.31 -18.07
CA ASP A 87 28.78 21.01 -19.14
C ASP A 87 28.25 22.29 -19.83
N ASN A 88 28.44 23.46 -19.20
CA ASN A 88 27.90 24.76 -19.62
C ASN A 88 28.99 25.84 -19.75
N GLU A 89 30.24 25.45 -20.00
CA GLU A 89 31.36 26.38 -20.18
C GLU A 89 31.14 27.38 -21.34
N ASP A 90 30.24 27.05 -22.28
CA ASP A 90 29.86 27.90 -23.40
C ASP A 90 28.92 29.06 -23.00
N VAL A 91 28.18 28.91 -21.90
CA VAL A 91 27.19 29.91 -21.44
C VAL A 91 27.51 30.50 -20.06
N ILE A 92 28.40 29.87 -19.28
CA ILE A 92 28.86 30.38 -17.98
C ILE A 92 30.26 30.98 -18.10
N SER A 93 30.36 32.30 -18.02
CA SER A 93 31.66 33.00 -18.05
C SER A 93 32.39 33.02 -16.70
N ALA A 94 31.66 32.97 -15.58
CA ALA A 94 32.23 32.91 -14.23
C ALA A 94 31.19 32.30 -13.25
N PRO A 95 31.55 31.31 -12.40
CA PRO A 95 30.61 30.66 -11.49
C PRO A 95 29.96 31.60 -10.48
N GLU A 96 30.68 32.65 -10.06
CA GLU A 96 30.20 33.69 -9.14
C GLU A 96 29.26 34.73 -9.79
N TYR A 97 29.07 34.68 -11.12
CA TYR A 97 28.21 35.60 -11.87
C TYR A 97 27.26 34.83 -12.78
N LEU A 98 26.31 34.11 -12.16
CA LEU A 98 25.23 33.45 -12.89
C LEU A 98 24.20 34.50 -13.33
N MET A 99 24.07 34.72 -14.65
CA MET A 99 23.13 35.72 -15.16
C MET A 99 21.69 35.16 -15.19
N PRO A 100 20.70 35.88 -14.62
CA PRO A 100 19.29 35.50 -14.77
C PRO A 100 18.87 35.42 -16.24
N GLY A 101 18.12 34.38 -16.59
CA GLY A 101 17.72 34.07 -17.96
C GLY A 101 18.69 33.20 -18.74
N THR A 102 19.89 32.91 -18.22
CA THR A 102 20.78 31.92 -18.84
C THR A 102 20.17 30.52 -18.77
N GLU A 103 20.13 29.82 -19.90
CA GLU A 103 19.71 28.41 -19.96
C GLU A 103 20.91 27.50 -19.70
N LEU A 104 20.80 26.66 -18.66
CA LEU A 104 21.79 25.64 -18.31
C LEU A 104 21.28 24.26 -18.70
N LYS A 105 22.14 23.46 -19.32
CA LYS A 105 21.94 22.04 -19.53
C LYS A 105 22.37 21.30 -18.28
N LEU A 106 21.45 20.56 -17.68
CA LEU A 106 21.74 19.73 -16.52
C LEU A 106 21.67 18.28 -16.99
N GLU A 107 22.83 17.66 -17.20
CA GLU A 107 22.91 16.22 -17.49
C GLU A 107 23.68 15.49 -16.39
N LYS A 108 23.07 14.47 -15.78
CA LYS A 108 23.72 13.61 -14.77
C LYS A 108 23.40 12.15 -15.05
N THR A 109 24.43 11.34 -15.08
CA THR A 109 24.28 9.88 -15.18
C THR A 109 24.74 9.24 -13.88
N LEU A 110 23.89 8.38 -13.33
CA LEU A 110 24.20 7.55 -12.16
C LEU A 110 24.12 6.07 -12.55
N TYR A 111 24.84 5.25 -11.80
CA TYR A 111 24.91 3.82 -11.98
C TYR A 111 24.71 3.11 -10.65
N THR A 112 23.95 2.02 -10.66
CA THR A 112 24.13 0.92 -9.69
C THR A 112 25.11 -0.07 -10.27
N LYS A 113 25.89 -0.75 -9.43
CA LYS A 113 26.68 -1.91 -9.88
C LYS A 113 25.84 -3.18 -9.98
N ALA A 114 24.63 -3.21 -9.41
CA ALA A 114 23.66 -4.27 -9.62
C ALA A 114 22.73 -3.94 -10.81
N GLY A 115 22.39 -4.93 -11.63
CA GLY A 115 21.44 -4.81 -12.74
C GLY A 115 20.35 -5.89 -12.75
N ILE A 116 19.38 -5.77 -13.66
CA ILE A 116 18.23 -6.69 -13.76
C ILE A 116 18.61 -8.16 -14.07
N GLY A 117 19.76 -8.37 -14.71
CA GLY A 117 20.31 -9.69 -15.02
C GLY A 117 21.04 -10.34 -13.84
N ASP A 118 21.26 -9.61 -12.75
CA ASP A 118 21.86 -10.15 -11.53
C ASP A 118 20.83 -10.92 -10.71
N HIS A 119 21.27 -12.03 -10.10
CA HIS A 119 20.39 -12.82 -9.26
C HIS A 119 20.36 -12.26 -7.86
N ILE A 120 19.17 -11.90 -7.40
CA ILE A 120 18.93 -11.55 -6.01
C ILE A 120 18.67 -12.85 -5.25
N SER A 121 19.54 -13.18 -4.31
CA SER A 121 19.11 -14.03 -3.20
C SER A 121 18.03 -13.25 -2.45
N THR A 122 16.87 -13.84 -2.20
CA THR A 122 15.83 -13.27 -1.30
C THR A 122 16.42 -12.80 0.03
N ASN A 123 17.58 -13.34 0.43
CA ASN A 123 18.27 -12.98 1.66
C ASN A 123 19.24 -11.77 1.52
N GLN A 124 19.39 -11.15 0.34
CA GLN A 124 20.27 -9.97 0.12
C GLN A 124 19.51 -8.62 0.06
N PHE A 125 18.20 -8.64 -0.21
CA PHE A 125 17.32 -7.57 0.26
C PHE A 125 16.88 -7.79 1.72
N GLY A 126 17.38 -8.85 2.36
CA GLY A 126 17.19 -9.13 3.78
C GLY A 126 15.71 -9.31 4.17
N TYR A 127 15.43 -8.97 5.44
CA TYR A 127 14.08 -8.67 5.94
C TYR A 127 13.68 -7.22 5.60
N ASP A 128 14.52 -6.48 4.89
CA ASP A 128 14.38 -5.04 4.67
C ASP A 128 13.43 -4.74 3.51
N LEU A 129 13.21 -5.68 2.59
CA LEU A 129 12.26 -5.54 1.48
C LEU A 129 10.96 -6.30 1.75
N ILE A 130 9.88 -5.54 1.82
CA ILE A 130 8.54 -6.05 2.03
C ILE A 130 7.77 -5.91 0.71
N VAL A 131 7.31 -7.04 0.18
CA VAL A 131 6.45 -7.08 -1.01
C VAL A 131 5.06 -7.51 -0.54
N ASN A 132 4.18 -6.54 -0.30
CA ASN A 132 2.83 -6.77 0.19
C ASN A 132 1.86 -5.63 -0.20
N GLY A 133 0.61 -5.76 0.25
CA GLY A 133 -0.44 -4.76 0.08
C GLY A 133 -0.37 -3.58 1.04
N GLU A 134 0.40 -3.66 2.13
CA GLU A 134 0.38 -2.68 3.23
C GLU A 134 1.78 -2.11 3.49
N ALA A 135 1.94 -0.81 3.24
CA ALA A 135 3.17 -0.08 3.50
C ALA A 135 3.11 0.68 4.84
N PHE A 136 4.28 0.89 5.45
CA PHE A 136 4.50 1.63 6.70
C PHE A 136 3.87 1.00 7.96
N GLU A 137 3.66 -0.30 8.00
CA GLU A 137 3.15 -0.96 9.21
C GLU A 137 4.22 -1.02 10.33
N PRO A 138 3.98 -0.46 11.52
CA PRO A 138 4.97 -0.44 12.60
C PRO A 138 5.39 -1.83 13.09
N GLU A 139 4.49 -2.82 13.07
CA GLU A 139 4.80 -4.22 13.42
C GLU A 139 5.95 -4.79 12.58
N SER A 140 6.11 -4.30 11.34
CA SER A 140 7.23 -4.70 10.48
C SER A 140 8.61 -4.20 10.95
N PHE A 141 8.67 -3.20 11.84
CA PHE A 141 9.90 -2.73 12.49
C PHE A 141 10.18 -3.46 13.81
N GLU A 142 9.15 -3.71 14.62
CA GLU A 142 9.32 -4.13 16.01
C GLU A 142 9.37 -5.65 16.21
N ASP A 143 8.63 -6.44 15.42
CA ASP A 143 8.64 -7.92 15.51
C ASP A 143 9.79 -8.57 14.73
N SER A 144 10.58 -7.76 14.03
CA SER A 144 11.81 -8.18 13.40
C SER A 144 12.88 -8.46 14.47
N ILE A 145 13.43 -9.68 14.49
CA ILE A 145 14.60 -10.08 15.32
C ILE A 145 15.78 -9.09 15.16
N PHE A 146 15.78 -8.28 14.10
CA PHE A 146 16.86 -7.37 13.73
C PHE A 146 16.59 -5.89 14.04
N ASN A 147 15.34 -5.48 14.36
CA ASN A 147 14.93 -4.08 14.57
C ASN A 147 15.65 -3.12 13.58
N PRO A 148 15.31 -3.17 12.28
CA PRO A 148 16.06 -2.43 11.26
C PRO A 148 15.81 -0.92 11.40
N SER A 149 16.81 -0.10 11.05
CA SER A 149 16.66 1.38 11.05
C SER A 149 15.89 1.89 9.84
N TYR A 150 15.63 1.03 8.85
CA TYR A 150 14.85 1.33 7.67
C TYR A 150 14.16 0.07 7.12
N CYS A 151 13.13 0.28 6.31
CA CYS A 151 12.55 -0.76 5.46
C CYS A 151 12.25 -0.18 4.08
N ILE A 152 12.11 -1.07 3.10
CA ILE A 152 11.77 -0.80 1.72
C ILE A 152 10.52 -1.60 1.40
N TYR A 153 9.49 -0.94 0.90
CA TYR A 153 8.30 -1.58 0.36
C TYR A 153 8.37 -1.51 -1.15
N ALA A 154 7.97 -2.56 -1.85
CA ALA A 154 7.83 -2.51 -3.30
C ALA A 154 6.57 -3.24 -3.74
N SER A 155 5.90 -2.71 -4.76
CA SER A 155 4.74 -3.37 -5.35
C SER A 155 4.59 -3.03 -6.84
N VAL A 156 3.78 -3.84 -7.53
CA VAL A 156 3.47 -3.70 -8.94
C VAL A 156 1.98 -3.33 -9.07
N PRO A 157 1.62 -2.05 -9.28
CA PRO A 157 0.26 -1.68 -9.62
C PRO A 157 -0.17 -2.34 -10.93
N TYR A 158 -1.44 -2.74 -10.99
CA TYR A 158 -1.96 -3.76 -11.90
C TYR A 158 -1.82 -3.41 -13.40
N GLU A 159 -1.81 -2.14 -13.78
CA GLU A 159 -1.52 -1.74 -15.15
C GLU A 159 -1.13 -0.26 -15.19
N ASN A 160 -0.44 0.14 -16.25
CA ASN A 160 -0.25 1.52 -16.63
C ASN A 160 -1.50 2.06 -17.35
N ASP A 161 -2.65 2.14 -16.67
CA ASP A 161 -3.89 2.70 -17.22
C ASP A 161 -3.95 4.23 -17.11
N LEU A 162 -2.79 4.89 -17.28
CA LEU A 162 -2.65 6.34 -17.37
C LEU A 162 -3.49 6.89 -18.55
N LYS A 163 -4.80 7.03 -18.33
CA LYS A 163 -5.56 8.22 -18.75
C LYS A 163 -5.17 9.43 -17.89
N GLU A 164 -4.46 9.18 -16.79
CA GLU A 164 -3.68 10.15 -16.03
C GLU A 164 -2.42 10.58 -16.78
N VAL A 165 -1.85 11.65 -16.28
CA VAL A 165 -0.85 12.50 -16.90
C VAL A 165 0.51 11.97 -16.41
N ASP A 166 1.21 11.14 -17.21
CA ASP A 166 2.50 10.47 -16.88
C ASP A 166 3.40 11.39 -16.01
N PRO A 167 3.65 11.04 -14.73
CA PRO A 167 4.40 11.91 -13.80
C PRO A 167 5.77 12.33 -14.32
N TYR A 168 6.42 11.48 -15.13
CA TYR A 168 7.71 11.82 -15.71
C TYR A 168 7.55 12.87 -16.81
N VAL A 169 6.56 12.73 -17.69
CA VAL A 169 6.30 13.66 -18.81
C VAL A 169 5.72 14.97 -18.30
N HIS A 170 4.86 14.90 -17.30
CA HIS A 170 4.10 16.01 -16.71
C HIS A 170 4.59 16.32 -15.31
N TRP A 171 5.88 16.62 -15.28
CA TRP A 171 6.64 16.70 -14.06
C TRP A 171 6.27 17.87 -13.17
N GLU A 172 5.91 19.01 -13.75
CA GLU A 172 5.50 20.17 -12.96
C GLU A 172 4.12 19.93 -12.35
N GLU A 173 3.17 19.35 -13.09
CA GLU A 173 1.86 18.96 -12.54
C GLU A 173 2.00 17.95 -11.41
N PHE A 174 2.85 16.93 -11.58
CA PHE A 174 3.14 15.95 -10.52
C PHE A 174 3.75 16.61 -9.27
N ARG A 175 4.70 17.52 -9.45
CA ARG A 175 5.35 18.24 -8.34
C ARG A 175 4.38 19.15 -7.61
N ASP A 176 3.53 19.86 -8.34
CA ASP A 176 2.50 20.73 -7.77
C ASP A 176 1.51 19.91 -6.94
N GLU A 177 1.10 18.74 -7.45
CA GLU A 177 0.18 17.84 -6.76
C GLU A 177 0.79 17.22 -5.50
N VAL A 178 2.01 16.68 -5.56
CA VAL A 178 2.74 16.20 -4.38
C VAL A 178 2.93 17.33 -3.36
N GLY A 179 3.22 18.54 -3.84
CA GLY A 179 3.31 19.73 -2.98
C GLY A 179 1.98 20.13 -2.35
N ARG A 180 0.85 19.95 -3.04
CA ARG A 180 -0.49 20.16 -2.48
C ARG A 180 -0.76 19.14 -1.38
N CYS A 181 -0.59 17.85 -1.66
CA CYS A 181 -0.75 16.78 -0.67
C CYS A 181 0.08 17.03 0.59
N SER A 182 1.37 17.36 0.43
CA SER A 182 2.25 17.71 1.56
C SER A 182 1.68 18.82 2.45
N ARG A 183 1.09 19.88 1.86
CA ARG A 183 0.56 21.02 2.62
C ARG A 183 -0.83 20.78 3.20
N GLU A 184 -1.70 20.11 2.45
CA GLU A 184 -3.11 19.94 2.84
C GLU A 184 -3.31 18.75 3.80
N ILE A 185 -2.53 17.68 3.65
CA ILE A 185 -2.66 16.46 4.46
C ILE A 185 -1.80 16.54 5.71
N CYS A 186 -0.52 16.92 5.55
CA CYS A 186 0.45 16.90 6.65
C CYS A 186 0.80 18.29 7.20
N GLY A 187 0.56 19.36 6.45
CA GLY A 187 0.90 20.72 6.86
C GLY A 187 2.37 20.89 7.26
N ASP A 188 2.60 21.39 8.47
CA ASP A 188 3.95 21.66 9.00
C ASP A 188 4.70 20.38 9.44
N LEU A 189 4.07 19.21 9.41
CA LEU A 189 4.70 17.93 9.74
C LEU A 189 5.68 17.44 8.64
N VAL A 190 5.66 18.07 7.47
CA VAL A 190 6.55 17.72 6.36
C VAL A 190 7.62 18.77 6.15
N SER A 191 8.87 18.33 6.07
CA SER A 191 10.03 19.16 5.71
C SER A 191 10.94 18.47 4.70
N ASP A 192 11.92 19.19 4.17
CA ASP A 192 12.94 18.66 3.24
C ASP A 192 12.37 17.95 1.99
N LEU A 193 11.17 18.35 1.53
CA LEU A 193 10.56 17.78 0.32
C LEU A 193 11.42 18.09 -0.91
N ALA A 194 11.93 17.05 -1.55
CA ALA A 194 12.78 17.14 -2.72
C ALA A 194 12.40 16.10 -3.76
N PHE A 195 12.65 16.43 -5.03
CA PHE A 195 12.14 15.70 -6.19
C PHE A 195 13.26 15.26 -7.12
N GLU A 196 13.08 14.13 -7.79
CA GLU A 196 14.03 13.68 -8.80
C GLU A 196 13.41 12.78 -9.86
N ARG A 197 14.00 12.81 -11.06
CA ARG A 197 13.60 11.95 -12.18
C ARG A 197 14.79 11.55 -13.06
N TYR A 198 14.71 10.35 -13.61
CA TYR A 198 15.74 9.69 -14.41
C TYR A 198 15.10 8.83 -15.53
N GLN A 199 15.72 8.82 -16.70
CA GLN A 199 15.52 7.75 -17.69
C GLN A 199 16.43 6.59 -17.33
N VAL A 200 15.85 5.40 -17.14
CA VAL A 200 16.60 4.17 -16.90
C VAL A 200 16.89 3.52 -18.25
N THR A 201 18.15 3.53 -18.67
CA THR A 201 18.56 3.13 -20.03
C THR A 201 18.04 1.74 -20.38
N GLY A 202 17.25 1.67 -21.45
CA GLY A 202 16.70 0.43 -21.96
C GLY A 202 15.46 -0.08 -21.22
N ILE A 203 15.06 0.54 -20.10
CA ILE A 203 13.97 0.05 -19.25
C ILE A 203 12.75 0.97 -19.27
N GLY A 204 12.90 2.23 -18.87
CA GLY A 204 11.75 3.11 -18.68
C GLY A 204 12.08 4.40 -17.93
N ASN A 205 11.04 5.13 -17.54
CA ASN A 205 11.14 6.36 -16.77
C ASN A 205 11.07 6.04 -15.27
N LEU A 206 11.87 6.71 -14.46
CA LEU A 206 11.84 6.68 -13.01
C LEU A 206 11.64 8.11 -12.51
N CYS A 207 10.67 8.32 -11.64
CA CYS A 207 10.49 9.60 -10.95
C CYS A 207 10.09 9.37 -9.50
N GLY A 208 10.29 10.36 -8.67
CA GLY A 208 9.97 10.23 -7.26
C GLY A 208 10.31 11.48 -6.47
N TYR A 209 10.15 11.35 -5.17
CA TYR A 209 10.42 12.39 -4.21
C TYR A 209 10.77 11.78 -2.86
N HIS A 210 11.36 12.59 -1.99
CA HIS A 210 11.59 12.24 -0.60
C HIS A 210 11.31 13.44 0.29
N PHE A 211 11.00 13.17 1.55
CA PHE A 211 10.71 14.18 2.55
C PHE A 211 10.99 13.64 3.95
N THR A 212 11.10 14.55 4.91
CA THR A 212 11.09 14.25 6.33
C THR A 212 9.66 14.44 6.86
N PHE A 213 9.14 13.45 7.58
CA PHE A 213 7.86 13.48 8.27
C PHE A 213 8.08 13.49 9.79
N ASP A 214 7.53 14.47 10.48
CA ASP A 214 7.45 14.53 11.93
C ASP A 214 6.23 13.74 12.40
N ALA A 215 6.46 12.56 12.97
CA ALA A 215 5.41 11.71 13.50
C ALA A 215 4.94 12.12 14.91
N GLY A 216 5.56 13.13 15.52
CA GLY A 216 5.28 13.57 16.89
C GLY A 216 6.27 13.01 17.91
N ASP A 217 6.45 11.69 17.95
CA ASP A 217 7.44 11.02 18.80
C ASP A 217 8.81 10.85 18.12
N LYS A 218 8.82 10.72 16.80
CA LYS A 218 10.01 10.47 15.96
C LYS A 218 9.92 11.21 14.63
N GLU A 219 11.06 11.39 13.99
CA GLU A 219 11.11 11.83 12.59
C GLU A 219 11.47 10.68 11.66
N TYR A 220 10.80 10.63 10.51
CA TYR A 220 11.02 9.63 9.47
C TYR A 220 11.44 10.28 8.16
N ILE A 221 12.44 9.71 7.48
CA ILE A 221 12.74 10.06 6.09
C ILE A 221 12.02 9.06 5.20
N ILE A 222 11.10 9.56 4.37
CA ILE A 222 10.31 8.78 3.43
C ILE A 222 10.81 9.06 2.02
N MET A 223 11.04 8.01 1.24
CA MET A 223 11.41 8.13 -0.18
C MET A 223 10.44 7.32 -1.02
N ALA A 224 9.81 7.94 -2.01
CA ALA A 224 8.83 7.34 -2.89
C ALA A 224 9.31 7.39 -4.34
N TYR A 225 9.49 6.24 -4.97
CA TYR A 225 9.93 6.13 -6.36
C TYR A 225 8.99 5.25 -7.17
N PHE A 226 8.72 5.73 -8.37
CA PHE A 226 7.78 5.13 -9.29
C PHE A 226 8.48 4.91 -10.63
N CYS A 227 8.46 3.68 -11.14
CA CYS A 227 9.05 3.33 -12.42
C CYS A 227 7.97 2.89 -13.40
N TYR A 228 8.14 3.29 -14.65
CA TYR A 228 7.14 3.12 -15.70
C TYR A 228 7.79 2.76 -17.02
N ASN A 229 7.15 1.88 -17.77
CA ASN A 229 7.41 1.69 -19.18
C ASN A 229 6.07 1.71 -19.95
N SER A 230 6.09 1.34 -21.24
CA SER A 230 4.88 1.35 -22.08
C SER A 230 3.77 0.40 -21.64
N THR A 231 4.03 -0.56 -20.74
CA THR A 231 3.12 -1.66 -20.39
C THR A 231 2.96 -1.89 -18.88
N THR A 232 3.91 -1.45 -18.06
CA THR A 232 4.00 -1.78 -16.64
C THR A 232 4.42 -0.56 -15.83
N LYS A 233 3.92 -0.52 -14.60
CA LYS A 233 4.24 0.46 -13.57
C LYS A 233 4.62 -0.27 -12.29
N SER A 234 5.56 0.28 -11.54
CA SER A 234 6.02 -0.22 -10.24
C SER A 234 6.22 0.95 -9.28
N GLU A 235 6.06 0.67 -8.00
CA GLU A 235 6.35 1.63 -6.94
C GLU A 235 7.23 0.99 -5.87
N ALA A 236 8.15 1.79 -5.33
CA ALA A 236 8.95 1.42 -4.18
C ALA A 236 9.07 2.59 -3.21
N PHE A 237 8.89 2.30 -1.93
CA PHE A 237 8.98 3.25 -0.83
C PHE A 237 10.10 2.84 0.10
N ALA A 238 10.85 3.79 0.63
CA ALA A 238 11.71 3.58 1.78
C ALA A 238 11.19 4.39 2.95
N LEU A 239 11.20 3.79 4.13
CA LEU A 239 10.91 4.43 5.40
C LEU A 239 12.14 4.28 6.29
N CYS A 240 12.73 5.39 6.71
CA CYS A 240 13.94 5.43 7.53
C CYS A 240 13.68 6.19 8.83
N GLU A 241 14.02 5.62 9.99
CA GLU A 241 14.01 6.35 11.25
C GLU A 241 15.20 7.32 11.29
N LYS A 242 14.93 8.63 11.26
CA LYS A 242 15.93 9.67 10.98
C LYS A 242 17.12 9.63 11.93
N GLU A 243 16.88 9.44 13.23
CA GLU A 243 17.93 9.42 14.26
C GLU A 243 18.86 8.20 14.15
N ARG A 244 18.40 7.10 13.53
CA ARG A 244 19.14 5.84 13.42
C ARG A 244 19.83 5.65 12.07
N CYS A 245 19.43 6.42 11.06
CA CYS A 245 20.02 6.34 9.73
C CYS A 245 21.14 7.38 9.53
N THR A 246 22.38 6.90 9.37
CA THR A 246 23.50 7.75 8.95
C THR A 246 23.37 8.15 7.48
N GLN A 247 24.11 9.17 7.04
CA GLN A 247 24.15 9.59 5.63
C GLN A 247 24.50 8.44 4.67
N GLN A 248 25.43 7.56 5.07
CA GLN A 248 25.80 6.39 4.26
C GLN A 248 24.66 5.38 4.14
N VAL A 249 23.87 5.23 5.21
CA VAL A 249 22.66 4.37 5.18
C VAL A 249 21.62 4.99 4.25
N LEU A 250 21.37 6.29 4.32
CA LEU A 250 20.42 6.96 3.42
C LEU A 250 20.82 6.85 1.94
N GLU A 251 22.11 6.98 1.62
CA GLU A 251 22.63 6.78 0.27
C GLU A 251 22.43 5.35 -0.25
N LEU A 252 22.65 4.36 0.63
CA LEU A 252 22.39 2.95 0.34
C LEU A 252 20.90 2.69 0.11
N VAL A 253 20.05 3.17 1.02
CA VAL A 253 18.59 2.96 0.97
C VAL A 253 18.03 3.58 -0.30
N ARG A 254 18.39 4.83 -0.62
CA ARG A 254 17.99 5.48 -1.86
C ARG A 254 18.32 4.63 -3.10
N GLY A 255 19.55 4.10 -3.16
CA GLY A 255 19.97 3.23 -4.25
C GLY A 255 19.23 1.89 -4.32
N LYS A 256 18.97 1.26 -3.16
CA LYS A 256 18.15 0.05 -3.07
C LYS A 256 16.70 0.31 -3.50
N THR A 257 16.11 1.45 -3.14
CA THR A 257 14.74 1.80 -3.53
C THR A 257 14.63 2.11 -5.02
N PHE A 258 15.61 2.79 -5.62
CA PHE A 258 15.73 2.95 -7.09
C PHE A 258 15.74 1.58 -7.78
N TYR A 259 16.62 0.71 -7.31
CA TYR A 259 16.74 -0.63 -7.86
C TYR A 259 15.43 -1.41 -7.69
N ALA A 260 14.78 -1.34 -6.53
CA ALA A 260 13.50 -2.00 -6.28
C ALA A 260 12.42 -1.50 -7.25
N ALA A 261 12.24 -0.18 -7.37
CA ALA A 261 11.29 0.40 -8.33
C ALA A 261 11.55 -0.13 -9.75
N VAL A 262 12.79 -0.15 -10.22
CA VAL A 262 13.11 -0.66 -11.56
C VAL A 262 12.92 -2.18 -11.68
N ARG A 263 13.39 -2.94 -10.70
CA ARG A 263 13.43 -4.41 -10.75
C ARG A 263 12.05 -5.04 -10.72
N PHE A 264 11.12 -4.43 -9.99
CA PHE A 264 9.73 -4.89 -9.87
C PHE A 264 8.85 -4.49 -11.07
N LEU A 265 9.44 -4.00 -12.17
CA LEU A 265 8.77 -4.03 -13.48
C LEU A 265 8.64 -5.47 -14.05
N ASP A 266 9.23 -6.47 -13.41
CA ASP A 266 9.15 -7.89 -13.76
C ASP A 266 8.11 -8.60 -12.84
N PRO A 267 7.02 -9.17 -13.40
CA PRO A 267 5.85 -9.64 -12.65
C PRO A 267 6.08 -10.93 -11.83
N GLY A 268 7.31 -11.37 -11.61
CA GLY A 268 7.64 -12.62 -10.92
C GLY A 268 7.23 -12.72 -9.45
N THR A 269 6.63 -11.68 -8.85
CA THR A 269 6.12 -11.66 -7.47
C THR A 269 4.67 -11.19 -7.45
N TYR A 270 3.75 -12.02 -6.96
CA TYR A 270 2.31 -11.93 -7.22
C TYR A 270 1.52 -11.50 -5.98
N TYR A 271 1.23 -10.20 -5.85
CA TYR A 271 0.14 -9.72 -5.00
C TYR A 271 -0.80 -8.89 -5.84
N VAL A 272 -2.05 -9.31 -5.89
CA VAL A 272 -3.10 -8.65 -6.68
C VAL A 272 -3.63 -7.46 -5.89
N LYS A 273 -3.77 -6.30 -6.54
CA LYS A 273 -4.51 -5.17 -5.97
C LYS A 273 -5.97 -5.59 -5.76
N ALA A 274 -6.35 -5.85 -4.52
CA ALA A 274 -7.67 -6.28 -4.10
C ALA A 274 -8.47 -5.19 -3.37
N GLN A 275 -7.96 -3.95 -3.41
CA GLN A 275 -8.51 -2.74 -2.80
C GLN A 275 -7.82 -1.50 -3.40
N ASP A 276 -8.43 -0.33 -3.27
CA ASP A 276 -7.73 0.93 -3.53
C ASP A 276 -6.54 1.11 -2.61
N TYR A 277 -5.55 1.87 -3.11
CA TYR A 277 -4.42 2.26 -2.28
C TYR A 277 -4.80 3.39 -1.32
N ILE A 278 -4.07 3.46 -0.22
CA ILE A 278 -4.22 4.53 0.77
C ILE A 278 -3.99 5.88 0.07
N GLY A 279 -4.94 6.79 0.29
CA GLY A 279 -4.96 8.13 -0.31
C GLY A 279 -5.32 8.19 -1.80
N ALA A 280 -5.92 7.15 -2.37
CA ALA A 280 -6.30 7.13 -3.78
C ALA A 280 -7.25 8.28 -4.19
N GLU A 281 -8.02 8.86 -3.26
CA GLU A 281 -8.90 10.00 -3.53
C GLU A 281 -8.31 11.35 -3.14
N GLU A 282 -7.16 11.33 -2.48
CA GLU A 282 -6.51 12.53 -1.94
C GLU A 282 -5.49 13.10 -2.94
N TRP A 283 -5.38 12.51 -4.14
CA TRP A 283 -4.53 12.99 -5.22
C TRP A 283 -4.91 12.49 -6.61
N ASP A 284 -4.33 13.12 -7.64
CA ASP A 284 -4.55 12.81 -9.06
C ASP A 284 -3.97 11.46 -9.55
N TYR A 285 -3.44 10.62 -8.63
CA TYR A 285 -2.80 9.34 -8.94
C TYR A 285 -3.37 8.14 -8.16
N PRO A 286 -4.68 7.83 -8.26
CA PRO A 286 -5.39 6.77 -7.51
C PRO A 286 -4.79 5.35 -7.63
N GLN A 287 -3.97 5.11 -8.67
CA GLN A 287 -3.26 3.83 -8.85
C GLN A 287 -1.91 3.76 -8.13
N LEU A 288 -1.50 4.82 -7.43
CA LEU A 288 -0.34 4.87 -6.56
C LEU A 288 -0.77 5.01 -5.10
N ARG A 289 0.11 4.60 -4.18
CA ARG A 289 -0.04 4.96 -2.76
C ARG A 289 0.38 6.40 -2.54
N ASN A 290 -0.45 7.18 -1.86
CA ASN A 290 -0.09 8.51 -1.39
C ASN A 290 0.70 8.37 -0.07
N PRO A 291 2.02 8.65 -0.06
CA PRO A 291 2.86 8.47 1.13
C PRO A 291 2.51 9.43 2.27
N PHE A 292 1.87 10.57 1.99
CA PHE A 292 1.44 11.52 3.02
C PHE A 292 0.27 10.97 3.82
N GLU A 293 -0.78 10.51 3.14
CA GLU A 293 -1.91 9.80 3.78
C GLU A 293 -1.43 8.56 4.54
N ASN A 294 -0.54 7.80 3.92
CA ASN A 294 -0.05 6.58 4.54
C ASN A 294 0.81 6.88 5.79
N ALA A 295 1.59 7.97 5.79
CA ALA A 295 2.33 8.42 6.97
C ALA A 295 1.39 8.93 8.08
N MET A 296 0.39 9.73 7.75
CA MET A 296 -0.62 10.18 8.72
C MET A 296 -1.39 9.00 9.33
N GLN A 297 -1.80 8.03 8.52
CA GLN A 297 -2.59 6.89 9.01
C GLN A 297 -1.77 5.89 9.83
N ARG A 298 -0.46 5.74 9.56
CA ARG A 298 0.34 4.63 10.11
C ARG A 298 1.48 5.06 11.04
N LEU A 299 1.94 6.31 10.96
CA LEU A 299 3.12 6.79 11.71
C LEU A 299 2.77 7.89 12.70
N TRP A 300 1.80 8.77 12.39
CA TRP A 300 1.44 9.88 13.27
C TRP A 300 1.02 9.37 14.65
N SER A 301 1.69 9.90 15.69
CA SER A 301 1.49 9.52 17.08
C SER A 301 0.97 10.67 17.94
N GLY A 302 0.54 11.78 17.35
CA GLY A 302 -0.12 12.87 18.06
C GLY A 302 -1.62 12.65 18.27
N PRO A 303 -2.28 13.49 19.09
CA PRO A 303 -3.68 13.31 19.44
C PRO A 303 -4.59 13.56 18.23
N LEU A 304 -5.69 12.79 18.13
CA LEU A 304 -6.79 13.08 17.23
C LEU A 304 -7.46 14.40 17.65
N GLU A 305 -7.67 15.31 16.70
CA GLU A 305 -8.36 16.58 16.99
C GLU A 305 -9.84 16.33 17.32
N GLN A 306 -10.28 16.88 18.44
CA GLN A 306 -11.70 16.86 18.82
C GLN A 306 -12.46 17.91 18.01
N ALA A 307 -13.57 17.50 17.39
CA ALA A 307 -14.45 18.42 16.70
C ALA A 307 -15.11 19.41 17.69
N ALA A 308 -15.11 20.70 17.34
CA ALA A 308 -15.74 21.74 18.16
C ALA A 308 -17.21 22.00 17.76
N ASP A 309 -17.55 21.78 16.48
CA ASP A 309 -18.89 21.98 15.92
C ASP A 309 -19.22 20.77 15.02
N TYR A 310 -20.11 19.88 15.48
CA TYR A 310 -20.55 18.70 14.73
C TYR A 310 -22.00 18.84 14.27
N PRO A 311 -22.29 18.68 12.96
CA PRO A 311 -23.66 18.78 12.44
C PRO A 311 -24.60 17.75 13.05
N ASP A 312 -25.79 18.20 13.45
CA ASP A 312 -26.84 17.36 14.05
C ASP A 312 -26.34 16.54 15.24
N ASP A 313 -25.54 17.13 16.13
CA ASP A 313 -25.02 16.45 17.32
C ASP A 313 -26.11 16.08 18.33
N TYR A 314 -26.03 14.87 18.89
CA TYR A 314 -26.94 14.37 19.91
C TYR A 314 -26.24 13.38 20.85
N VAL A 315 -26.80 13.24 22.05
CA VAL A 315 -26.39 12.22 23.03
C VAL A 315 -26.74 10.83 22.51
N ILE A 316 -25.77 9.92 22.48
CA ILE A 316 -25.96 8.55 21.99
C ILE A 316 -26.61 7.69 23.07
N GLU A 317 -27.72 7.04 22.73
CA GLU A 317 -28.35 6.02 23.55
C GLU A 317 -27.83 4.63 23.14
N TRP A 318 -26.75 4.17 23.79
CA TRP A 318 -26.10 2.90 23.47
C TRP A 318 -26.99 1.71 23.82
N LYS A 319 -27.11 0.77 22.87
CA LYS A 319 -27.76 -0.53 23.10
C LYS A 319 -26.80 -1.53 23.74
N GLU A 320 -25.52 -1.45 23.40
CA GLU A 320 -24.47 -2.38 23.83
C GLU A 320 -23.48 -1.67 24.77
N ALA A 321 -23.70 -1.79 26.08
CA ALA A 321 -22.93 -1.07 27.09
C ALA A 321 -21.42 -1.43 27.09
N GLU A 322 -21.06 -2.67 26.76
CA GLU A 322 -19.66 -3.07 26.64
C GLU A 322 -19.02 -2.50 25.37
N LEU A 323 -19.78 -2.36 24.28
CA LEU A 323 -19.30 -1.66 23.08
C LEU A 323 -19.04 -0.19 23.37
N GLU A 324 -19.96 0.50 24.05
CA GLU A 324 -19.79 1.89 24.48
C GLU A 324 -18.49 2.05 25.28
N LYS A 325 -18.27 1.18 26.27
CA LYS A 325 -17.10 1.22 27.13
C LYS A 325 -15.81 1.08 26.32
N LEU A 326 -15.72 0.11 25.41
CA LEU A 326 -14.54 -0.05 24.57
C LEU A 326 -14.32 1.15 23.65
N VAL A 327 -15.38 1.70 23.04
CA VAL A 327 -15.30 2.94 22.23
C VAL A 327 -14.75 4.11 23.05
N ARG A 328 -15.17 4.27 24.31
CA ARG A 328 -14.64 5.34 25.17
C ARG A 328 -13.15 5.14 25.50
N GLU A 329 -12.71 3.91 25.72
CA GLU A 329 -11.28 3.61 25.93
C GLU A 329 -10.45 3.96 24.69
N GLU A 330 -10.94 3.59 23.51
CA GLU A 330 -10.32 3.92 22.22
C GLU A 330 -10.19 5.43 22.02
N LEU A 331 -11.28 6.18 22.20
CA LEU A 331 -11.29 7.63 22.05
C LEU A 331 -10.39 8.33 23.07
N ALA A 332 -10.39 7.88 24.33
CA ALA A 332 -9.49 8.42 25.35
C ALA A 332 -8.01 8.23 24.97
N GLY A 333 -7.67 7.09 24.37
CA GLY A 333 -6.35 6.82 23.82
C GLY A 333 -6.01 7.70 22.62
N LEU A 334 -6.92 7.79 21.64
CA LEU A 334 -6.73 8.61 20.43
C LEU A 334 -6.58 10.10 20.76
N TRP A 335 -7.30 10.62 21.74
CA TRP A 335 -7.18 12.00 22.19
C TRP A 335 -6.02 12.24 23.18
N GLN A 336 -5.34 11.17 23.60
CA GLN A 336 -4.25 11.20 24.59
C GLN A 336 -4.64 11.93 25.88
N LEU A 337 -5.85 11.64 26.38
CA LEU A 337 -6.36 12.26 27.58
C LEU A 337 -5.48 11.94 28.79
N THR A 338 -5.29 12.93 29.66
CA THR A 338 -4.78 12.69 31.01
C THR A 338 -5.74 11.80 31.81
N GLU A 339 -5.29 11.20 32.90
CA GLU A 339 -6.15 10.37 33.76
C GLU A 339 -7.35 11.15 34.30
N GLU A 340 -7.17 12.43 34.62
CA GLU A 340 -8.25 13.31 35.06
C GLU A 340 -9.28 13.57 33.94
N GLU A 341 -8.82 13.91 32.74
CA GLU A 341 -9.68 14.14 31.57
C GLU A 341 -10.41 12.85 31.15
N LYS A 342 -9.72 11.72 31.21
CA LYS A 342 -10.30 10.40 30.96
C LYS A 342 -11.40 10.09 31.95
N GLN A 343 -11.19 10.32 33.24
CA GLN A 343 -12.23 10.10 34.26
C GLN A 343 -13.47 10.96 33.99
N GLU A 344 -13.28 12.24 33.65
CA GLU A 344 -14.39 13.14 33.30
C GLU A 344 -15.12 12.67 32.04
N PHE A 345 -14.37 12.25 31.01
CA PHE A 345 -14.95 11.72 29.78
C PHE A 345 -15.78 10.45 30.01
N MET A 346 -15.29 9.53 30.85
CA MET A 346 -15.98 8.28 31.18
C MET A 346 -17.28 8.50 31.97
N GLU A 347 -17.41 9.60 32.70
CA GLU A 347 -18.59 9.91 33.52
C GLU A 347 -19.67 10.70 32.77
N ARG A 348 -19.30 11.44 31.70
CA ARG A 348 -20.27 12.23 30.93
C ARG A 348 -20.95 11.41 29.83
N ASP A 349 -22.10 11.92 29.40
CA ASP A 349 -22.79 11.43 28.21
C ASP A 349 -21.90 11.59 26.97
N MET A 350 -21.82 10.54 26.14
CA MET A 350 -21.12 10.59 24.86
C MET A 350 -22.08 11.07 23.76
N THR A 351 -21.59 11.96 22.89
CA THR A 351 -22.36 12.52 21.78
C THR A 351 -21.79 12.05 20.44
N THR A 352 -22.51 12.29 19.35
CA THR A 352 -21.98 11.99 18.01
C THR A 352 -20.77 12.84 17.62
N CYS A 353 -20.62 14.04 18.20
CA CYS A 353 -19.43 14.86 18.06
C CYS A 353 -18.17 14.16 18.57
N ASP A 354 -18.31 13.30 19.59
CA ASP A 354 -17.18 12.50 20.13
C ASP A 354 -16.70 11.44 19.13
N LEU A 355 -17.55 11.06 18.17
CA LEU A 355 -17.21 10.10 17.11
C LEU A 355 -16.69 10.77 15.83
N ALA A 356 -16.58 12.11 15.81
CA ALA A 356 -16.09 12.86 14.67
C ALA A 356 -14.63 12.51 14.36
N GLY A 357 -14.28 12.39 13.08
CA GLY A 357 -12.95 12.01 12.62
C GLY A 357 -12.66 10.52 12.72
N ILE A 358 -13.60 9.68 13.16
CA ILE A 358 -13.46 8.21 13.14
C ILE A 358 -13.82 7.68 11.76
N GLU A 359 -12.80 7.31 10.99
CA GLU A 359 -12.91 6.90 9.58
C GLU A 359 -12.68 5.40 9.38
N GLU A 360 -12.06 4.73 10.35
CA GLU A 360 -11.78 3.29 10.31
C GLU A 360 -12.21 2.61 11.60
N MET A 361 -12.89 1.46 11.48
CA MET A 361 -13.25 0.61 12.60
C MET A 361 -12.98 -0.86 12.30
N GLU A 362 -12.32 -1.55 13.22
CA GLU A 362 -12.30 -3.00 13.30
C GLU A 362 -13.12 -3.48 14.50
N LEU A 363 -14.12 -4.32 14.25
CA LEU A 363 -14.97 -4.91 15.28
C LEU A 363 -14.82 -6.44 15.23
N SER A 364 -14.37 -7.05 16.33
CA SER A 364 -14.26 -8.50 16.45
C SER A 364 -15.12 -9.00 17.60
N TYR A 365 -16.05 -9.91 17.33
CA TYR A 365 -16.87 -10.56 18.35
C TYR A 365 -16.88 -12.08 18.18
N TYR A 366 -16.42 -12.78 19.22
CA TYR A 366 -16.44 -14.24 19.28
C TYR A 366 -17.41 -14.68 20.36
N SER A 367 -18.53 -15.25 19.93
CA SER A 367 -19.51 -15.89 20.82
C SER A 367 -18.99 -17.25 21.27
N VAL A 368 -19.53 -17.73 22.39
CA VAL A 368 -19.36 -19.12 22.85
C VAL A 368 -19.85 -20.10 21.79
N ASP A 369 -19.04 -21.14 21.55
CA ASP A 369 -19.38 -22.30 20.74
C ASP A 369 -19.08 -23.59 21.52
N ASN A 370 -19.34 -24.77 20.92
CA ASN A 370 -19.10 -26.07 21.56
C ASN A 370 -17.65 -26.34 21.99
N GLY A 371 -16.69 -25.45 21.69
CA GLY A 371 -15.28 -25.58 22.07
C GLY A 371 -14.62 -24.29 22.61
N SER A 372 -15.37 -23.23 22.90
CA SER A 372 -14.91 -22.04 23.62
C SER A 372 -15.69 -21.90 24.93
N GLU A 373 -15.04 -21.54 26.03
CA GLU A 373 -15.69 -21.24 27.31
C GLU A 373 -15.76 -19.73 27.60
N GLU A 374 -15.35 -18.90 26.62
CA GLU A 374 -15.25 -17.45 26.74
C GLU A 374 -15.97 -16.73 25.58
N GLU A 375 -16.58 -15.59 25.89
CA GLU A 375 -16.97 -14.59 24.89
C GLU A 375 -15.92 -13.48 24.83
N TYR A 376 -15.63 -13.00 23.62
CA TYR A 376 -14.62 -11.97 23.37
C TYR A 376 -15.19 -10.86 22.49
N LEU A 377 -14.96 -9.60 22.86
CA LEU A 377 -15.29 -8.42 22.07
C LEU A 377 -14.08 -7.50 22.00
N ARG A 378 -13.76 -7.02 20.80
CA ARG A 378 -12.69 -6.04 20.53
C ARG A 378 -13.17 -4.98 19.56
N VAL A 379 -12.76 -3.74 19.83
CA VAL A 379 -12.93 -2.60 18.95
C VAL A 379 -11.57 -1.96 18.73
N GLN A 380 -11.29 -1.57 17.49
CA GLN A 380 -10.18 -0.69 17.17
C GLN A 380 -10.69 0.46 16.31
N LEU A 381 -10.43 1.71 16.71
CA LEU A 381 -10.82 2.91 15.97
C LEU A 381 -9.58 3.62 15.40
N ASN A 382 -9.61 4.00 14.13
CA ASN A 382 -8.50 4.69 13.44
C ASN A 382 -7.11 4.07 13.71
N LYS A 383 -7.08 2.73 13.87
CA LYS A 383 -5.88 1.99 14.26
C LYS A 383 -5.18 2.54 15.51
N SER A 384 -5.96 2.89 16.54
CA SER A 384 -5.47 3.18 17.90
C SER A 384 -4.40 2.17 18.36
N ALA A 385 -3.49 2.62 19.23
CA ALA A 385 -2.24 1.94 19.55
C ALA A 385 -2.36 0.44 19.92
N ASP A 386 -1.29 -0.30 19.61
CA ASP A 386 -1.09 -1.74 19.80
C ASP A 386 -2.08 -2.64 19.06
N LYS A 387 -3.27 -2.85 19.63
CA LYS A 387 -4.23 -3.89 19.21
C LYS A 387 -5.67 -3.49 19.52
N GLY A 388 -6.00 -2.21 19.71
CA GLY A 388 -7.34 -1.78 20.10
C GLY A 388 -7.77 -2.28 21.49
N SER A 389 -8.99 -1.93 21.89
CA SER A 389 -9.57 -2.21 23.20
C SER A 389 -10.43 -3.46 23.17
N ASP A 390 -10.23 -4.37 24.13
CA ASP A 390 -10.97 -5.62 24.21
C ASP A 390 -11.49 -5.97 25.61
N THR A 391 -12.45 -6.90 25.64
CA THR A 391 -12.93 -7.53 26.86
C THR A 391 -13.28 -8.99 26.63
N THR A 392 -13.08 -9.80 27.66
CA THR A 392 -13.35 -11.25 27.65
C THR A 392 -14.20 -11.64 28.85
N LEU A 393 -15.32 -12.34 28.61
CA LEU A 393 -16.15 -12.93 29.65
C LEU A 393 -15.88 -14.43 29.77
N TYR A 394 -15.41 -14.85 30.94
CA TYR A 394 -15.26 -16.26 31.32
C TYR A 394 -16.56 -16.79 31.95
N GLN A 395 -16.99 -18.00 31.56
CA GLN A 395 -18.22 -18.64 32.06
C GLN A 395 -19.50 -17.83 31.78
N PRO A 396 -19.86 -17.59 30.51
CA PRO A 396 -21.00 -16.79 30.12
C PRO A 396 -22.30 -17.57 30.33
N GLU A 397 -22.80 -17.61 31.56
CA GLU A 397 -24.05 -18.31 31.84
C GLU A 397 -25.28 -17.51 31.40
N ARG A 398 -25.19 -16.17 31.22
CA ARG A 398 -26.38 -15.31 30.97
C ARG A 398 -26.21 -13.99 30.20
N ALA A 399 -25.01 -13.46 29.97
CA ALA A 399 -24.81 -12.15 29.33
C ALA A 399 -23.99 -12.29 28.05
N ARG A 400 -24.48 -11.69 26.96
CA ARG A 400 -23.74 -11.55 25.69
C ARG A 400 -23.00 -10.22 25.70
N LEU A 401 -21.75 -10.21 25.24
CA LEU A 401 -21.00 -8.95 25.07
C LEU A 401 -21.55 -8.11 23.91
N LEU A 402 -22.15 -8.75 22.90
CA LEU A 402 -22.71 -8.08 21.73
C LEU A 402 -23.96 -8.80 21.23
N GLY A 403 -25.13 -8.17 21.39
CA GLY A 403 -26.42 -8.69 20.95
C GLY A 403 -26.92 -8.12 19.62
N THR A 404 -26.53 -6.90 19.28
CA THR A 404 -26.87 -6.19 18.04
C THR A 404 -25.70 -5.33 17.55
N LEU A 405 -25.78 -4.87 16.30
CA LEU A 405 -24.84 -3.91 15.71
C LEU A 405 -25.44 -2.50 15.60
N GLU A 406 -26.64 -2.24 16.14
CA GLU A 406 -27.35 -0.97 15.90
C GLU A 406 -26.47 0.26 16.16
N ASP A 407 -25.68 0.24 17.23
CA ASP A 407 -24.87 1.38 17.66
C ASP A 407 -23.84 1.80 16.60
N LEU A 408 -23.50 0.93 15.64
CA LEU A 408 -22.65 1.30 14.51
C LEU A 408 -23.22 2.44 13.66
N ARG A 409 -24.54 2.65 13.67
CA ARG A 409 -25.20 3.75 12.94
C ARG A 409 -24.70 5.16 13.30
N HIS A 410 -24.04 5.29 14.45
CA HIS A 410 -23.56 6.57 14.97
C HIS A 410 -22.23 7.02 14.34
N PHE A 411 -21.48 6.10 13.71
CA PHE A 411 -20.15 6.35 13.16
C PHE A 411 -20.23 6.83 11.69
N ARG A 412 -20.84 8.00 11.46
CA ARG A 412 -21.24 8.48 10.12
C ARG A 412 -20.08 8.74 9.16
N GLU A 413 -18.88 8.96 9.68
CA GLU A 413 -17.68 9.28 8.89
C GLU A 413 -16.83 8.06 8.54
N LEU A 414 -17.27 6.84 8.90
CA LEU A 414 -16.56 5.62 8.54
C LEU A 414 -16.42 5.49 7.03
N LYS A 415 -15.16 5.39 6.60
CA LYS A 415 -14.74 5.02 5.24
C LYS A 415 -14.37 3.54 5.17
N SER A 416 -13.94 2.93 6.28
CA SER A 416 -13.56 1.52 6.37
C SER A 416 -14.18 0.84 7.58
N LEU A 417 -14.86 -0.29 7.36
CA LEU A 417 -15.46 -1.11 8.40
C LEU A 417 -15.10 -2.58 8.18
N HIS A 418 -14.34 -3.13 9.11
CA HIS A 418 -14.02 -4.55 9.17
C HIS A 418 -14.74 -5.20 10.35
N ILE A 419 -15.61 -6.16 10.07
CA ILE A 419 -16.36 -6.90 11.08
C ILE A 419 -15.97 -8.37 11.00
N THR A 420 -15.41 -8.90 12.08
CA THR A 420 -15.22 -10.33 12.28
C THR A 420 -16.20 -10.85 13.32
N LEU A 421 -17.13 -11.73 12.93
CA LEU A 421 -18.04 -12.39 13.86
C LEU A 421 -17.86 -13.91 13.85
N ARG A 422 -17.59 -14.51 15.01
CA ARG A 422 -17.54 -15.98 15.14
C ARG A 422 -18.74 -16.49 15.93
N THR A 423 -19.49 -17.37 15.28
CA THR A 423 -20.74 -17.96 15.77
C THR A 423 -21.74 -16.93 16.31
N PRO A 424 -21.98 -15.81 15.60
CA PRO A 424 -22.88 -14.78 16.10
C PRO A 424 -24.33 -15.25 16.10
N CYS A 425 -25.12 -14.63 16.96
CA CYS A 425 -26.58 -14.68 16.96
C CYS A 425 -27.21 -13.47 16.27
N ILE A 426 -26.37 -12.59 15.70
CA ILE A 426 -26.77 -11.34 15.05
C ILE A 426 -27.16 -11.65 13.61
N THR A 427 -28.37 -11.29 13.22
CA THR A 427 -28.86 -11.38 11.83
C THR A 427 -29.20 -10.03 11.22
N ASP A 428 -29.38 -9.01 12.06
CA ASP A 428 -29.74 -7.67 11.61
C ASP A 428 -28.46 -6.86 11.34
N LEU A 429 -28.20 -6.64 10.05
CA LEU A 429 -27.09 -5.82 9.56
C LEU A 429 -27.58 -4.45 9.04
N SER A 430 -28.88 -4.14 9.19
CA SER A 430 -29.50 -2.97 8.54
C SER A 430 -28.91 -1.64 9.01
N CYS A 431 -28.42 -1.55 10.24
CA CYS A 431 -27.77 -0.36 10.77
C CYS A 431 -26.61 0.16 9.89
N ILE A 432 -25.91 -0.73 9.18
CA ILE A 432 -24.80 -0.40 8.27
C ILE A 432 -25.28 0.52 7.13
N GLU A 433 -26.57 0.51 6.78
CA GLU A 433 -27.14 1.39 5.74
C GLU A 433 -26.96 2.89 6.04
N ASN A 434 -26.72 3.25 7.31
CA ASN A 434 -26.47 4.62 7.75
C ASN A 434 -25.02 5.09 7.49
N LEU A 435 -24.11 4.17 7.15
CA LEU A 435 -22.69 4.44 6.90
C LEU A 435 -22.48 4.81 5.43
N THR A 436 -23.09 5.89 4.98
CA THR A 436 -23.18 6.21 3.54
C THR A 436 -21.85 6.62 2.91
N ASP A 437 -20.86 6.98 3.72
CA ASP A 437 -19.51 7.31 3.28
C ASP A 437 -18.56 6.09 3.22
N LEU A 438 -19.07 4.91 3.54
CA LEU A 438 -18.30 3.68 3.57
C LEU A 438 -17.81 3.29 2.18
N ARG A 439 -16.50 3.06 2.08
CA ARG A 439 -15.79 2.65 0.86
C ARG A 439 -15.32 1.21 0.93
N ILE A 440 -14.95 0.74 2.12
CA ILE A 440 -14.50 -0.62 2.37
C ILE A 440 -15.45 -1.24 3.40
N LEU A 441 -16.10 -2.33 2.99
CA LEU A 441 -16.87 -3.18 3.88
C LEU A 441 -16.30 -4.59 3.81
N ASP A 442 -15.78 -5.06 4.93
CA ASP A 442 -15.29 -6.42 5.09
C ASP A 442 -16.06 -7.13 6.20
N LEU A 443 -16.81 -8.16 5.82
CA LEU A 443 -17.61 -8.99 6.70
C LEU A 443 -16.99 -10.40 6.71
N ASP A 444 -16.12 -10.68 7.68
CA ASP A 444 -15.61 -12.02 8.01
C ASP A 444 -16.50 -12.65 9.09
N ILE A 445 -17.70 -13.05 8.67
CA ILE A 445 -18.71 -13.64 9.54
C ILE A 445 -18.78 -15.14 9.32
N HIS A 446 -18.58 -15.89 10.39
CA HIS A 446 -18.74 -17.32 10.42
C HIS A 446 -19.89 -17.73 11.32
N SER A 447 -20.87 -18.44 10.77
CA SER A 447 -21.89 -19.14 11.56
C SER A 447 -22.31 -20.45 10.91
N ALA A 448 -22.67 -21.43 11.74
CA ALA A 448 -23.27 -22.69 11.33
C ALA A 448 -24.77 -22.78 11.62
N ASP A 449 -25.30 -21.89 12.46
CA ASP A 449 -26.67 -21.99 13.00
C ASP A 449 -27.47 -20.70 12.80
N THR A 450 -26.80 -19.61 12.43
CA THR A 450 -27.40 -18.29 12.17
C THR A 450 -27.21 -17.95 10.71
N ARG A 451 -28.27 -17.50 10.05
CA ARG A 451 -28.26 -17.12 8.63
C ARG A 451 -28.93 -15.76 8.44
N VAL A 452 -28.39 -14.93 7.56
CA VAL A 452 -29.06 -13.70 7.12
C VAL A 452 -29.98 -13.99 5.95
N GLU A 453 -31.12 -13.29 5.91
CA GLU A 453 -32.13 -13.49 4.86
C GLU A 453 -31.90 -12.61 3.64
N ASN A 454 -31.32 -11.42 3.82
CA ASN A 454 -31.02 -10.47 2.75
C ASN A 454 -29.83 -9.59 3.13
N VAL A 455 -29.36 -8.80 2.16
CA VAL A 455 -28.29 -7.82 2.32
C VAL A 455 -28.69 -6.47 1.71
N ASP A 456 -29.97 -6.12 1.87
CA ASP A 456 -30.59 -4.95 1.21
C ASP A 456 -29.94 -3.62 1.62
N PHE A 457 -29.36 -3.57 2.83
CA PHE A 457 -28.62 -2.43 3.35
C PHE A 457 -27.48 -1.99 2.43
N LEU A 458 -26.89 -2.91 1.66
CA LEU A 458 -25.85 -2.61 0.68
C LEU A 458 -26.33 -1.58 -0.36
N GLY A 459 -27.64 -1.55 -0.64
CA GLY A 459 -28.25 -0.62 -1.58
C GLY A 459 -28.11 0.86 -1.21
N LYS A 460 -27.70 1.19 0.03
CA LYS A 460 -27.43 2.56 0.48
C LYS A 460 -25.96 2.95 0.40
N LEU A 461 -25.06 1.98 0.26
CA LEU A 461 -23.60 2.19 0.27
C LEU A 461 -23.10 2.57 -1.14
N THR A 462 -23.56 3.71 -1.63
CA THR A 462 -23.30 4.15 -3.03
C THR A 462 -21.85 4.49 -3.34
N LYS A 463 -21.04 4.78 -2.30
CA LYS A 463 -19.60 5.06 -2.39
C LYS A 463 -18.72 3.80 -2.20
N LEU A 464 -19.34 2.63 -2.05
CA LEU A 464 -18.61 1.39 -1.77
C LEU A 464 -17.69 1.01 -2.94
N ARG A 465 -16.40 0.88 -2.65
CA ARG A 465 -15.32 0.51 -3.58
C ARG A 465 -14.91 -0.96 -3.41
N THR A 466 -14.90 -1.44 -2.17
CA THR A 466 -14.48 -2.80 -1.81
C THR A 466 -15.53 -3.47 -0.94
N LEU A 467 -15.98 -4.65 -1.40
CA LEU A 467 -16.87 -5.52 -0.66
C LEU A 467 -16.24 -6.89 -0.50
N ARG A 468 -16.02 -7.28 0.76
CA ARG A 468 -15.66 -8.64 1.12
C ARG A 468 -16.75 -9.20 2.01
N MET A 469 -17.34 -10.31 1.56
CA MET A 469 -18.42 -10.98 2.30
C MET A 469 -18.14 -12.46 2.37
N GLY A 470 -18.17 -13.00 3.59
CA GLY A 470 -18.04 -14.42 3.80
C GLY A 470 -17.47 -14.73 5.16
N GLY A 471 -16.81 -15.89 5.28
CA GLY A 471 -15.96 -16.14 6.44
C GLY A 471 -15.38 -17.53 6.43
N TRP A 472 -14.24 -17.71 7.11
CA TRP A 472 -13.53 -18.99 7.16
C TRP A 472 -13.33 -19.48 8.59
N TYR A 473 -13.88 -20.66 8.87
CA TYR A 473 -13.70 -21.31 10.16
C TYR A 473 -13.07 -22.67 10.00
N TRP A 474 -11.82 -22.75 10.42
CA TRP A 474 -10.98 -23.93 10.23
C TRP A 474 -11.51 -25.20 10.93
N LYS A 475 -12.37 -25.09 11.97
CA LYS A 475 -12.92 -26.26 12.68
C LYS A 475 -14.16 -26.88 12.01
N LYS A 476 -15.01 -26.09 11.35
CA LYS A 476 -16.16 -26.57 10.56
C LYS A 476 -15.95 -26.12 9.13
N GLN A 477 -15.68 -27.07 8.23
CA GLN A 477 -15.28 -26.82 6.83
C GLN A 477 -16.41 -26.22 5.94
N TYR A 478 -17.38 -25.50 6.53
CA TYR A 478 -18.51 -24.85 5.87
C TYR A 478 -18.96 -23.62 6.69
N ASN A 479 -19.52 -22.61 6.02
CA ASN A 479 -20.08 -21.38 6.62
C ASN A 479 -21.47 -21.14 6.01
N GLU A 480 -22.49 -21.03 6.86
CA GLU A 480 -23.89 -20.94 6.45
C GLU A 480 -24.45 -19.51 6.53
N TYR A 481 -23.70 -18.55 7.08
CA TYR A 481 -24.25 -17.25 7.44
C TYR A 481 -24.87 -16.50 6.26
N PHE A 482 -24.19 -16.48 5.11
CA PHE A 482 -24.66 -15.88 3.86
C PHE A 482 -25.28 -16.90 2.89
N GLU A 483 -25.49 -18.15 3.30
CA GLU A 483 -26.01 -19.22 2.43
C GLU A 483 -27.43 -18.93 1.91
N GLY A 484 -28.22 -18.16 2.67
CA GLY A 484 -29.56 -17.73 2.26
C GLY A 484 -29.58 -16.69 1.13
N ILE A 485 -28.44 -16.09 0.80
CA ILE A 485 -28.36 -15.02 -0.20
C ILE A 485 -28.23 -15.62 -1.60
N THR A 486 -29.32 -15.57 -2.36
CA THR A 486 -29.39 -16.07 -3.74
C THR A 486 -29.39 -14.99 -4.81
N ASP A 487 -29.79 -13.77 -4.45
CA ASP A 487 -29.82 -12.60 -5.33
C ASP A 487 -28.93 -11.49 -4.77
N LEU A 488 -28.00 -11.01 -5.60
CA LEU A 488 -27.12 -9.88 -5.32
C LEU A 488 -27.35 -8.71 -6.27
N SER A 489 -28.50 -8.66 -6.95
CA SER A 489 -28.90 -7.56 -7.83
C SER A 489 -28.93 -6.20 -7.13
N ILE A 490 -29.04 -6.17 -5.80
CA ILE A 490 -28.92 -4.96 -4.98
C ILE A 490 -27.59 -4.22 -5.21
N LEU A 491 -26.51 -4.95 -5.54
CA LEU A 491 -25.18 -4.38 -5.81
C LEU A 491 -25.16 -3.44 -7.01
N ARG A 492 -26.17 -3.46 -7.90
CA ARG A 492 -26.36 -2.44 -8.96
C ARG A 492 -26.46 -1.02 -8.39
N SER A 493 -26.79 -0.88 -7.10
CA SER A 493 -26.84 0.41 -6.39
C SER A 493 -25.46 0.90 -5.91
N CYS A 494 -24.40 0.10 -6.07
CA CYS A 494 -23.01 0.42 -5.74
C CYS A 494 -22.18 0.58 -7.04
N PRO A 495 -22.43 1.61 -7.87
CA PRO A 495 -21.86 1.69 -9.23
C PRO A 495 -20.32 1.81 -9.26
N HIS A 496 -19.71 2.23 -8.16
CA HIS A 496 -18.26 2.38 -8.00
C HIS A 496 -17.57 1.14 -7.41
N LEU A 497 -18.30 0.03 -7.22
CA LEU A 497 -17.73 -1.18 -6.68
C LEU A 497 -16.65 -1.73 -7.63
N ALA A 498 -15.43 -1.81 -7.13
CA ALA A 498 -14.25 -2.15 -7.91
C ALA A 498 -13.59 -3.47 -7.50
N TYR A 499 -13.75 -3.86 -6.23
CA TYR A 499 -13.14 -5.05 -5.66
C TYR A 499 -14.19 -5.89 -4.96
N LEU A 500 -14.44 -7.08 -5.50
CA LEU A 500 -15.50 -7.96 -5.01
C LEU A 500 -14.94 -9.33 -4.61
N THR A 501 -15.04 -9.63 -3.32
CA THR A 501 -14.74 -10.94 -2.75
C THR A 501 -16.02 -11.53 -2.17
N LEU A 502 -16.50 -12.62 -2.77
CA LEU A 502 -17.69 -13.33 -2.30
C LEU A 502 -17.30 -14.75 -1.91
N LYS A 503 -17.47 -15.06 -0.62
CA LYS A 503 -17.47 -16.42 -0.09
C LYS A 503 -18.91 -16.83 0.30
N ALA A 504 -19.86 -16.51 -0.58
CA ALA A 504 -21.28 -16.88 -0.51
C ALA A 504 -21.62 -17.77 -1.72
N GLY A 505 -22.17 -18.97 -1.48
CA GLY A 505 -22.17 -20.07 -2.46
C GLY A 505 -23.42 -20.18 -3.34
N ASN A 506 -24.52 -19.51 -2.96
CA ASN A 506 -25.85 -19.75 -3.53
C ASN A 506 -26.36 -18.67 -4.48
N VAL A 507 -25.49 -17.77 -4.94
CA VAL A 507 -25.87 -16.74 -5.91
C VAL A 507 -26.33 -17.40 -7.21
N GLU A 508 -27.59 -17.17 -7.58
CA GLU A 508 -28.25 -17.84 -8.71
C GLU A 508 -28.03 -17.11 -10.05
N ASN A 509 -27.67 -15.82 -10.01
CA ASN A 509 -27.46 -14.99 -11.20
C ASN A 509 -26.43 -13.88 -10.93
N TYR A 510 -25.53 -13.67 -11.90
CA TYR A 510 -24.46 -12.68 -11.85
C TYR A 510 -24.61 -11.55 -12.88
N ASP A 511 -25.76 -11.43 -13.55
CA ASP A 511 -26.01 -10.38 -14.55
C ASP A 511 -25.86 -8.94 -14.03
N PHE A 512 -25.86 -8.75 -12.70
CA PHE A 512 -25.59 -7.46 -12.07
C PHE A 512 -24.16 -6.98 -12.30
N LEU A 513 -23.21 -7.89 -12.54
CA LEU A 513 -21.83 -7.54 -12.84
C LEU A 513 -21.72 -6.68 -14.11
N ALA A 514 -22.64 -6.84 -15.07
CA ALA A 514 -22.64 -6.03 -16.29
C ALA A 514 -22.92 -4.52 -16.04
N ASP A 515 -23.53 -4.20 -14.89
CA ASP A 515 -23.81 -2.82 -14.48
C ASP A 515 -22.72 -2.25 -13.56
N LEU A 516 -21.66 -3.02 -13.28
CA LEU A 516 -20.53 -2.65 -12.41
C LEU A 516 -19.26 -2.53 -13.24
N PRO A 517 -19.10 -1.43 -14.02
CA PRO A 517 -18.01 -1.30 -14.99
C PRO A 517 -16.63 -1.17 -14.33
N GLU A 518 -16.56 -0.82 -13.05
CA GLU A 518 -15.30 -0.61 -12.33
C GLU A 518 -14.75 -1.88 -11.67
N ILE A 519 -15.38 -3.05 -11.84
CA ILE A 519 -14.87 -4.31 -11.27
C ILE A 519 -13.51 -4.64 -11.90
N TYR A 520 -12.45 -4.46 -11.11
CA TYR A 520 -11.06 -4.81 -11.44
C TYR A 520 -10.64 -6.13 -10.79
N TYR A 521 -11.26 -6.48 -9.66
CA TYR A 521 -10.96 -7.70 -8.92
C TYR A 521 -12.23 -8.48 -8.62
N LEU A 522 -12.27 -9.74 -9.04
CA LEU A 522 -13.34 -10.68 -8.72
C LEU A 522 -12.76 -11.96 -8.11
N TYR A 523 -13.15 -12.23 -6.86
CA TYR A 523 -12.82 -13.49 -6.19
C TYR A 523 -14.09 -14.16 -5.68
N LEU A 524 -14.38 -15.35 -6.21
CA LEU A 524 -15.49 -16.19 -5.78
C LEU A 524 -14.95 -17.46 -5.11
N SER A 525 -15.22 -17.64 -3.82
CA SER A 525 -14.79 -18.84 -3.09
C SER A 525 -15.82 -19.95 -3.15
N ARG A 526 -15.35 -21.20 -3.14
CA ARG A 526 -16.20 -22.38 -3.27
C ARG A 526 -16.87 -22.72 -1.95
N ILE A 527 -18.19 -22.93 -1.97
CA ILE A 527 -18.90 -23.67 -0.92
C ILE A 527 -19.06 -25.13 -1.36
N TRP A 528 -18.74 -26.06 -0.46
CA TRP A 528 -18.77 -27.50 -0.72
C TRP A 528 -20.22 -28.02 -0.66
N GLY A 529 -20.71 -28.61 -1.75
CA GLY A 529 -22.00 -29.33 -1.79
C GLY A 529 -23.11 -28.69 -2.64
N GLU A 530 -22.92 -27.45 -3.11
CA GLU A 530 -23.95 -26.66 -3.79
C GLU A 530 -23.68 -26.43 -5.29
N LYS A 531 -24.71 -25.94 -6.00
CA LYS A 531 -24.68 -25.61 -7.43
C LYS A 531 -24.01 -24.26 -7.63
N ASN A 532 -22.69 -24.24 -7.49
CA ASN A 532 -21.85 -23.09 -7.80
C ASN A 532 -22.03 -22.67 -9.28
N ILE A 533 -22.54 -21.46 -9.53
CA ILE A 533 -22.71 -20.89 -10.87
C ILE A 533 -21.47 -20.08 -11.22
N VAL A 534 -20.92 -20.35 -12.41
CA VAL A 534 -19.77 -19.59 -12.92
C VAL A 534 -20.30 -18.41 -13.73
N PRO A 535 -20.01 -17.15 -13.35
CA PRO A 535 -20.35 -15.98 -14.16
C PRO A 535 -19.65 -16.02 -15.52
N ASP A 536 -20.27 -15.41 -16.53
CA ASP A 536 -19.62 -15.18 -17.81
C ASP A 536 -18.54 -14.09 -17.65
N GLU A 537 -17.31 -14.39 -18.04
CA GLU A 537 -16.16 -13.47 -17.97
C GLU A 537 -16.41 -12.15 -18.70
N SER A 538 -17.25 -12.17 -19.75
CA SER A 538 -17.62 -10.97 -20.51
C SER A 538 -18.44 -9.94 -19.71
N LEU A 539 -19.00 -10.32 -18.56
CA LEU A 539 -19.69 -9.41 -17.65
C LEU A 539 -18.74 -8.44 -16.95
N VAL A 540 -17.46 -8.80 -16.84
CA VAL A 540 -16.44 -8.02 -16.13
C VAL A 540 -15.26 -7.73 -17.07
N PRO A 541 -15.46 -6.95 -18.15
CA PRO A 541 -14.45 -6.75 -19.18
C PRO A 541 -13.19 -6.05 -18.65
N ASN A 542 -13.34 -5.20 -17.63
CA ASN A 542 -12.25 -4.48 -16.97
C ASN A 542 -11.63 -5.26 -15.81
N ALA A 543 -12.18 -6.43 -15.46
CA ALA A 543 -11.59 -7.26 -14.44
C ALA A 543 -10.23 -7.73 -14.90
N ARG A 544 -9.32 -7.63 -13.98
CA ARG A 544 -7.90 -7.78 -14.16
C ARG A 544 -7.53 -9.12 -13.53
N PHE A 545 -7.95 -9.30 -12.30
CA PHE A 545 -7.92 -10.58 -11.62
C PHE A 545 -9.31 -11.20 -11.52
N ILE A 546 -9.42 -12.46 -11.93
CA ILE A 546 -10.62 -13.27 -11.75
C ILE A 546 -10.22 -14.65 -11.24
N GLU A 547 -10.61 -14.97 -10.00
CA GLU A 547 -10.53 -16.32 -9.46
C GLU A 547 -11.94 -16.80 -9.10
N ILE A 548 -12.29 -17.99 -9.61
CA ILE A 548 -13.60 -18.59 -9.42
C ILE A 548 -13.41 -20.00 -8.90
N TYR A 549 -13.83 -20.23 -7.65
CA TYR A 549 -13.88 -21.54 -7.01
C TYR A 549 -12.54 -22.29 -7.00
N GLY A 550 -11.44 -21.55 -6.80
CA GLY A 550 -10.07 -22.05 -6.80
C GLY A 550 -9.46 -22.22 -8.19
N VAL A 551 -10.13 -21.74 -9.24
CA VAL A 551 -9.61 -21.68 -10.60
C VAL A 551 -9.32 -20.22 -10.96
N GLN A 552 -8.06 -19.92 -11.23
CA GLN A 552 -7.64 -18.62 -11.76
C GLN A 552 -8.07 -18.54 -13.24
N VAL A 553 -9.09 -17.72 -13.53
CA VAL A 553 -9.67 -17.53 -14.86
C VAL A 553 -8.93 -16.45 -15.63
N ARG A 554 -8.65 -15.32 -14.98
CA ARG A 554 -7.91 -14.19 -15.55
C ARG A 554 -6.88 -13.67 -14.57
N PHE A 555 -5.69 -13.39 -15.08
CA PHE A 555 -4.60 -12.76 -14.37
C PHE A 555 -3.74 -12.03 -15.40
N GLU A 556 -4.13 -10.81 -15.69
CA GLU A 556 -3.39 -9.93 -16.58
C GLU A 556 -2.19 -9.35 -15.83
N ASN A 557 -1.03 -9.95 -16.03
CA ASN A 557 0.21 -9.26 -15.75
C ASN A 557 0.46 -8.31 -16.92
N GLY A 558 0.87 -7.06 -16.65
CA GLY A 558 1.54 -6.27 -17.69
C GLY A 558 2.62 -7.10 -18.36
N GLU A 559 2.93 -6.86 -19.64
CA GLU A 559 3.86 -7.69 -20.42
C GLU A 559 5.28 -7.80 -19.79
N GLY A 560 5.57 -6.96 -18.79
CA GLY A 560 6.80 -6.93 -18.03
C GLY A 560 7.95 -6.39 -18.87
N TYR A 561 9.16 -6.40 -18.31
CA TYR A 561 10.35 -6.20 -19.12
C TYR A 561 10.62 -7.46 -19.95
N GLY A 562 10.31 -7.42 -21.24
CA GLY A 562 10.73 -8.45 -22.18
C GLY A 562 12.26 -8.59 -22.15
N ARG A 563 12.78 -9.80 -21.88
CA ARG A 563 14.21 -10.04 -22.07
C ARG A 563 14.56 -9.72 -23.54
N PRO A 564 15.57 -8.86 -23.81
CA PRO A 564 15.93 -8.49 -25.17
C PRO A 564 16.35 -9.68 -26.04
#